data_AF-A0A661D4H2-F1
#
_entry.id   AF-A0A661D4H2-F1
#
_cell.length_a   1.000
_cell.length_b   1.000
_cell.length_c   1.000
_cell.angle_alpha   90.00
_cell.angle_beta   90.00
_cell.angle_gamma   90.00
#
_symmetry.space_group_name_H-M   'P 1'
#
loop_
_entity.id
_entity.type
_entity.pdbx_description
1 polymer ?
#
loop_
_entity_poly.entity_id
_entity_poly.type
_entity_poly.pdbx_seq_one_letter_code
_entity_poly.pdbx_strand_id
1 'polypeptide(L)'
;MQHIKNTLLTFLVFFFLGISSAQAFSFDFGDDDDYPYWGYRYSPWVVPSVYYPRIPSYNRSTMVRNRQQIMDTHDETMNELSELLYGRYGFDRAVAIKLARKIELTSGAALTGNFHPDTVSTFSSRTTANLWGNEQAFKANAQALQAAAKDLAKELEKQPTSGEGAVSLPRRSIAYSRDEPETITVSAGIWEKFNTLSNVCVSCHTGFRRPGW
;
A
#
# COMPACT_ATOMS: atom_id res chain seq x y z
N MET A 1 -2.77 54.32 -52.22
CA MET A 1 -2.47 54.85 -50.87
C MET A 1 -3.35 54.07 -49.89
N GLN A 2 -2.98 52.84 -49.54
CA GLN A 2 -2.24 52.48 -48.31
C GLN A 2 -2.79 53.15 -47.06
N HIS A 3 -3.46 52.39 -46.19
CA HIS A 3 -2.91 52.04 -44.88
C HIS A 3 -3.78 50.97 -44.19
N ILE A 4 -3.26 49.75 -44.23
CA ILE A 4 -3.64 48.62 -43.38
C ILE A 4 -3.01 48.89 -42.00
N LYS A 5 -3.81 48.90 -40.94
CA LYS A 5 -3.31 48.92 -39.55
C LYS A 5 -3.24 47.48 -39.05
N ASN A 6 -2.03 46.93 -39.04
CA ASN A 6 -1.68 45.68 -38.37
C ASN A 6 -1.55 45.94 -36.87
N THR A 7 -2.44 45.36 -36.07
CA THR A 7 -2.25 45.25 -34.62
C THR A 7 -1.73 43.84 -34.33
N LEU A 8 -0.41 43.70 -34.16
CA LEU A 8 0.21 42.48 -33.67
C LEU A 8 -0.19 42.29 -32.20
N LEU A 9 -0.92 41.21 -31.92
CA LEU A 9 -1.13 40.70 -30.56
C LEU A 9 -0.15 39.54 -30.36
N THR A 10 0.95 39.82 -29.66
CA THR A 10 1.98 38.84 -29.31
C THR A 10 1.45 37.92 -28.21
N PHE A 11 0.98 36.71 -28.56
CA PHE A 11 0.68 35.66 -27.59
C PHE A 11 1.98 34.98 -27.15
N LEU A 12 2.44 35.32 -25.95
CA LEU A 12 3.56 34.69 -25.29
C LEU A 12 3.02 33.44 -24.56
N VAL A 13 3.04 32.30 -25.25
CA VAL A 13 2.66 31.00 -24.67
C VAL A 13 3.81 30.52 -23.79
N PHE A 14 3.67 30.67 -22.48
CA PHE A 14 4.52 30.00 -21.50
C PHE A 14 4.20 28.50 -21.48
N PHE A 15 5.06 27.71 -22.13
CA PHE A 15 5.12 26.27 -21.92
C PHE A 15 5.67 26.00 -20.51
N PHE A 16 4.79 25.81 -19.52
CA PHE A 16 5.17 25.15 -18.28
C PHE A 16 5.28 23.65 -18.56
N LEU A 17 6.48 23.20 -18.89
CA LEU A 17 6.86 21.80 -18.78
C LEU A 17 6.93 21.45 -17.29
N GLY A 18 5.79 21.03 -16.74
CA GLY A 18 5.73 20.39 -15.43
C GLY A 18 6.42 19.03 -15.51
N ILE A 19 7.72 19.00 -15.23
CA ILE A 19 8.45 17.76 -14.97
C ILE A 19 7.93 17.23 -13.64
N SER A 20 6.89 16.39 -13.70
CA SER A 20 6.54 15.53 -12.57
C SER A 20 7.60 14.44 -12.51
N SER A 21 8.61 14.63 -11.67
CA SER A 21 9.54 13.59 -11.27
C SER A 21 8.75 12.52 -10.52
N ALA A 22 8.24 11.52 -11.24
CA ALA A 22 7.78 10.28 -10.66
C ALA A 22 9.00 9.59 -10.02
N GLN A 23 9.16 9.76 -8.71
CA GLN A 23 10.12 8.98 -7.94
C GLN A 23 9.63 7.53 -7.98
N ALA A 24 10.32 6.68 -8.73
CA ALA A 24 10.14 5.25 -8.67
C ALA A 24 10.57 4.80 -7.27
N PHE A 25 9.60 4.51 -6.39
CA PHE A 25 9.87 3.94 -5.08
C PHE A 25 10.20 2.46 -5.27
N SER A 26 11.48 2.11 -5.19
CA SER A 26 11.89 0.73 -4.94
C SER A 26 11.59 0.41 -3.48
N PHE A 27 10.61 -0.44 -3.23
CA PHE A 27 10.35 -0.99 -1.91
C PHE A 27 11.39 -2.08 -1.64
N ASP A 28 12.41 -1.75 -0.85
CA ASP A 28 13.37 -2.71 -0.33
C ASP A 28 12.90 -3.16 1.05
N PHE A 29 12.45 -4.42 1.14
CA PHE A 29 12.08 -5.09 2.39
C PHE A 29 13.21 -6.02 2.89
N GLY A 30 14.46 -5.67 2.53
CA GLY A 30 15.75 -6.23 2.99
C GLY A 30 15.71 -7.56 3.73
N ASP A 31 16.10 -8.63 3.02
CA ASP A 31 16.85 -9.75 3.59
C ASP A 31 18.22 -9.21 4.01
N ASP A 32 18.50 -9.12 5.31
CA ASP A 32 19.87 -8.95 5.81
C ASP A 32 20.12 -9.86 7.02
N ASP A 33 20.93 -10.89 6.76
CA ASP A 33 21.60 -11.72 7.75
C ASP A 33 22.64 -10.86 8.50
N ASP A 34 22.53 -10.70 9.83
CA ASP A 34 23.53 -11.13 10.84
C ASP A 34 23.30 -10.53 12.26
N TYR A 35 23.78 -11.29 13.25
CA TYR A 35 24.05 -10.99 14.67
C TYR A 35 23.12 -11.50 15.81
N PRO A 36 23.71 -12.04 16.91
CA PRO A 36 23.00 -12.63 18.03
C PRO A 36 22.78 -11.61 19.15
N TYR A 37 21.53 -11.20 19.40
CA TYR A 37 21.21 -10.27 20.48
C TYR A 37 20.69 -10.98 21.74
N TRP A 38 21.59 -11.18 22.71
CA TRP A 38 21.26 -11.46 24.11
C TRP A 38 20.91 -10.14 24.82
N GLY A 39 19.66 -9.97 25.24
CA GLY A 39 19.30 -8.82 26.09
C GLY A 39 17.81 -8.54 26.20
N TYR A 40 17.11 -9.27 27.08
CA TYR A 40 15.82 -8.85 27.61
C TYR A 40 16.03 -7.58 28.47
N ARG A 41 15.97 -6.39 27.86
CA ARG A 41 15.77 -5.14 28.60
C ARG A 41 14.28 -5.00 28.89
N TYR A 42 13.98 -4.85 30.19
CA TYR A 42 12.69 -4.51 30.78
C TYR A 42 11.94 -3.48 29.91
N SER A 43 10.82 -3.89 29.30
CA SER A 43 9.93 -2.98 28.59
C SER A 43 8.80 -2.58 29.55
N PRO A 44 8.56 -1.27 29.79
CA PRO A 44 7.55 -0.80 30.75
C PRO A 44 6.09 -1.03 30.30
N TRP A 45 5.89 -1.56 29.09
CA TRP A 45 4.57 -1.84 28.53
C TRP A 45 4.08 -3.22 28.97
N VAL A 46 3.54 -3.26 30.19
CA VAL A 46 2.92 -4.45 30.79
C VAL A 46 1.74 -4.88 29.90
N VAL A 47 1.80 -6.11 29.38
CA VAL A 47 0.63 -6.77 28.77
C VAL A 47 -0.55 -6.64 29.75
N PRO A 48 -1.68 -6.03 29.37
CA PRO A 48 -2.80 -5.81 30.28
C PRO A 48 -3.21 -7.12 30.94
N SER A 49 -3.32 -7.12 32.28
CA SER A 49 -3.89 -8.21 33.07
C SER A 49 -5.41 -8.35 32.90
N VAL A 50 -5.94 -7.90 31.75
CA VAL A 50 -7.32 -8.15 31.35
C VAL A 50 -7.40 -9.62 30.97
N TYR A 51 -8.43 -10.31 31.46
CA TYR A 51 -8.56 -11.77 31.42
C TYR A 51 -8.66 -12.30 29.97
N TYR A 52 -7.53 -12.42 29.30
CA TYR A 52 -7.42 -13.07 28.00
C TYR A 52 -7.31 -14.58 28.22
N PRO A 53 -8.20 -15.40 27.63
CA PRO A 53 -8.09 -16.85 27.73
C PRO A 53 -6.72 -17.31 27.25
N ARG A 54 -6.01 -18.08 28.08
CA ARG A 54 -4.68 -18.60 27.73
C ARG A 54 -4.81 -19.50 26.50
N ILE A 55 -4.17 -19.12 25.39
CA ILE A 55 -4.30 -19.86 24.13
C ILE A 55 -3.30 -21.04 24.12
N PRO A 56 -3.68 -22.26 23.66
CA PRO A 56 -2.75 -23.37 23.46
C PRO A 56 -1.64 -23.05 22.44
N SER A 57 -0.44 -23.62 22.59
CA SER A 57 0.73 -23.35 21.73
C SER A 57 0.46 -23.53 20.24
N TYR A 58 -0.23 -24.61 19.85
CA TYR A 58 -0.62 -24.88 18.45
C TYR A 58 -1.49 -23.77 17.83
N ASN A 59 -2.38 -23.17 18.61
CA ASN A 59 -3.21 -22.08 18.15
C ASN A 59 -2.40 -20.77 18.10
N ARG A 60 -1.47 -20.54 19.04
CA ARG A 60 -0.54 -19.40 18.99
C ARG A 60 0.31 -19.39 17.72
N SER A 61 0.92 -20.53 17.36
CA SER A 61 1.73 -20.64 16.14
C SER A 61 0.90 -20.41 14.89
N THR A 62 -0.34 -20.91 14.88
CA THR A 62 -1.27 -20.69 13.76
C THR A 62 -1.62 -19.21 13.60
N MET A 63 -1.93 -18.50 14.68
CA MET A 63 -2.19 -17.06 14.63
C MET A 63 -0.98 -16.25 14.15
N VAL A 64 0.23 -16.58 14.62
CA VAL A 64 1.48 -15.93 14.19
C VAL A 64 1.72 -16.17 12.70
N ARG A 65 1.61 -17.43 12.25
CA ARG A 65 1.77 -17.81 10.85
C ARG A 65 0.74 -17.12 9.96
N ASN A 66 -0.53 -17.09 10.38
CA ASN A 66 -1.61 -16.47 9.64
C ASN A 66 -1.37 -14.97 9.44
N ARG A 67 -1.00 -14.22 10.50
CA ARG A 67 -0.73 -12.79 10.33
C ARG A 67 0.51 -12.53 9.47
N GLN A 68 1.55 -13.35 9.56
CA GLN A 68 2.73 -13.25 8.69
C GLN A 68 2.34 -13.48 7.23
N GLN A 69 1.61 -14.55 6.94
CA GLN A 69 1.13 -14.84 5.59
C GLN A 69 0.25 -13.71 5.02
N ILE A 70 -0.57 -13.05 5.85
CA ILE A 70 -1.35 -11.87 5.44
C ILE A 70 -0.42 -10.70 5.09
N MET A 71 0.64 -10.45 5.89
CA MET A 71 1.61 -9.39 5.60
C MET A 71 2.44 -9.68 4.35
N ASP A 72 2.91 -10.91 4.16
CA ASP A 72 3.63 -11.32 2.95
C ASP A 72 2.73 -11.14 1.72
N THR A 73 1.47 -11.56 1.84
CA THR A 73 0.45 -11.32 0.81
C THR A 73 0.24 -9.83 0.52
N HIS A 74 0.22 -8.97 1.55
CA HIS A 74 0.09 -7.52 1.35
C HIS A 74 1.30 -6.97 0.60
N ASP A 75 2.51 -7.38 0.96
CA ASP A 75 3.74 -6.97 0.29
C ASP A 75 3.72 -7.33 -1.20
N GLU A 76 3.52 -8.60 -1.53
CA GLU A 76 3.39 -9.08 -2.92
C GLU A 76 2.33 -8.28 -3.69
N THR A 77 1.19 -8.03 -3.05
CA THR A 77 0.06 -7.31 -3.67
C THR A 77 0.38 -5.84 -3.92
N MET A 78 1.10 -5.18 -2.99
CA MET A 78 1.53 -3.79 -3.15
C MET A 78 2.60 -3.65 -4.24
N ASN A 79 3.53 -4.60 -4.33
CA ASN A 79 4.53 -4.65 -5.39
C ASN A 79 3.88 -4.83 -6.76
N GLU A 80 2.91 -5.76 -6.89
CA GLU A 80 2.19 -5.95 -8.15
C GLU A 80 1.33 -4.72 -8.52
N LEU A 81 0.66 -4.09 -7.55
CA LEU A 81 -0.05 -2.82 -7.77
C LEU A 81 0.91 -1.71 -8.25
N SER A 82 2.09 -1.61 -7.65
CA SER A 82 3.11 -0.64 -8.07
C SER A 82 3.55 -0.89 -9.52
N GLU A 83 3.81 -2.14 -9.90
CA GLU A 83 4.17 -2.51 -11.28
C GLU A 83 3.04 -2.21 -12.28
N LEU A 84 1.77 -2.33 -11.89
CA LEU A 84 0.66 -1.96 -12.76
C LEU A 84 0.52 -0.43 -12.93
N LEU A 85 0.81 0.35 -11.90
CA LEU A 85 0.63 1.80 -11.88
C LEU A 85 1.83 2.60 -12.40
N TYR A 86 3.03 2.09 -12.18
CA TYR A 86 4.30 2.75 -12.49
C TYR A 86 5.22 1.90 -13.37
N GLY A 87 4.99 0.59 -13.42
CA GLY A 87 5.86 -0.35 -14.11
C GLY A 87 5.69 -0.34 -15.63
N ARG A 88 6.65 -0.96 -16.29
CA ARG A 88 6.77 -0.94 -17.76
C ARG A 88 5.85 -1.92 -18.49
N TYR A 89 5.20 -2.83 -17.76
CA TYR A 89 4.46 -3.96 -18.34
C TYR A 89 3.00 -3.64 -18.68
N GLY A 90 2.56 -2.43 -18.38
CA GLY A 90 1.22 -1.93 -18.70
C GLY A 90 0.17 -2.25 -17.63
N PHE A 91 -0.89 -1.47 -17.67
CA PHE A 91 -1.98 -1.50 -16.69
C PHE A 91 -3.05 -2.53 -17.08
N ASP A 92 -3.48 -3.30 -16.08
CA ASP A 92 -4.65 -4.17 -16.13
C ASP A 92 -5.59 -3.79 -14.99
N ARG A 93 -6.73 -3.20 -15.34
CA ARG A 93 -7.72 -2.72 -14.36
C ARG A 93 -8.30 -3.85 -13.53
N ALA A 94 -8.64 -4.98 -14.16
CA ALA A 94 -9.32 -6.07 -13.48
C ALA A 94 -8.38 -6.70 -12.43
N VAL A 95 -7.12 -6.86 -12.80
CA VAL A 95 -6.07 -7.31 -11.87
C VAL A 95 -5.87 -6.29 -10.75
N ALA A 96 -5.70 -5.00 -11.06
CA ALA A 96 -5.50 -3.96 -10.05
C ALA A 96 -6.66 -3.89 -9.04
N ILE A 97 -7.91 -3.94 -9.49
CA ILE A 97 -9.08 -3.97 -8.60
C ILE A 97 -9.03 -5.21 -7.70
N LYS A 98 -8.77 -6.38 -8.27
CA LYS A 98 -8.69 -7.63 -7.50
C LYS A 98 -7.62 -7.57 -6.41
N LEU A 99 -6.45 -7.01 -6.72
CA LEU A 99 -5.35 -6.81 -5.78
C LEU A 99 -5.75 -5.86 -4.64
N ALA A 100 -6.33 -4.70 -4.94
CA ALA A 100 -6.81 -3.77 -3.91
C ALA A 100 -7.89 -4.41 -3.00
N ARG A 101 -8.84 -5.15 -3.58
CA ARG A 101 -9.86 -5.89 -2.82
C ARG A 101 -9.26 -7.00 -1.96
N LYS A 102 -8.17 -7.65 -2.39
CA LYS A 102 -7.46 -8.66 -1.58
C LYS A 102 -6.96 -8.05 -0.27
N ILE A 103 -6.36 -6.86 -0.32
CA ILE A 103 -5.93 -6.11 0.87
C ILE A 103 -7.14 -5.74 1.73
N GLU A 104 -8.21 -5.20 1.14
CA GLU A 104 -9.44 -4.83 1.87
C GLU A 104 -10.01 -6.00 2.68
N LEU A 105 -10.13 -7.18 2.06
CA LEU A 105 -10.72 -8.38 2.67
C LEU A 105 -9.88 -8.97 3.81
N THR A 106 -8.56 -8.78 3.76
CA THR A 106 -7.63 -9.35 4.74
C THR A 106 -7.13 -8.34 5.77
N SER A 107 -7.58 -7.08 5.69
CA SER A 107 -7.30 -5.99 6.63
C SER A 107 -8.36 -5.90 7.76
N GLY A 108 -8.27 -4.86 8.61
CA GLY A 108 -9.29 -4.60 9.63
C GLY A 108 -9.43 -5.71 10.66
N ALA A 109 -10.67 -6.18 10.88
CA ALA A 109 -10.96 -7.24 11.85
C ALA A 109 -10.29 -8.58 11.49
N ALA A 110 -10.18 -8.90 10.20
CA ALA A 110 -9.54 -10.14 9.74
C ALA A 110 -8.05 -10.17 10.11
N LEU A 111 -7.36 -9.03 10.00
CA LEU A 111 -5.97 -8.89 10.43
C LEU A 111 -5.85 -8.90 11.95
N THR A 112 -6.56 -8.01 12.63
CA THR A 112 -6.45 -7.80 14.08
C THR A 112 -6.84 -9.02 14.90
N GLY A 113 -7.72 -9.90 14.39
CA GLY A 113 -8.07 -11.17 15.03
C GLY A 113 -6.91 -12.16 15.18
N ASN A 114 -5.78 -11.94 14.50
CA ASN A 114 -4.57 -12.77 14.63
C ASN A 114 -3.55 -12.22 15.66
N PHE A 115 -3.97 -11.25 16.48
CA PHE A 115 -3.15 -10.63 17.52
C PHE A 115 -3.76 -10.89 18.90
N HIS A 116 -3.11 -11.77 19.66
CA HIS A 116 -3.44 -12.05 21.06
C HIS A 116 -2.20 -11.83 21.95
N PRO A 117 -2.34 -11.37 23.21
CA PRO A 117 -1.18 -11.10 24.09
C PRO A 117 -0.15 -12.22 24.14
N ASP A 118 -0.63 -13.45 24.32
CA ASP A 118 0.18 -14.67 24.33
C ASP A 118 0.95 -14.97 23.02
N THR A 119 0.58 -14.33 21.91
CA THR A 119 1.20 -14.54 20.58
C THR A 119 2.14 -13.41 20.18
N VAL A 120 2.06 -12.26 20.83
CA VAL A 120 2.96 -11.12 20.56
C VAL A 120 4.29 -11.29 21.30
N SER A 121 4.26 -11.97 22.45
CA SER A 121 5.43 -12.25 23.30
C SER A 121 6.29 -13.43 22.84
N THR A 122 5.95 -14.09 21.71
CA THR A 122 6.72 -15.23 21.18
C THR A 122 7.91 -14.77 20.34
N PHE A 123 9.02 -15.53 20.34
CA PHE A 123 10.21 -15.22 19.53
C PHE A 123 9.94 -15.11 18.02
N SER A 124 8.98 -15.87 17.50
CA SER A 124 8.58 -15.82 16.08
C SER A 124 7.76 -14.57 15.73
N SER A 125 7.38 -13.74 16.71
CA SER A 125 6.59 -12.54 16.49
C SER A 125 7.46 -11.34 16.19
N ARG A 126 7.26 -10.74 15.01
CA ARG A 126 7.83 -9.43 14.63
C ARG A 126 7.06 -8.24 15.23
N THR A 127 6.01 -8.48 16.02
CA THR A 127 5.19 -7.43 16.63
C THR A 127 5.83 -6.88 17.90
N THR A 128 5.77 -5.56 18.11
CA THR A 128 6.29 -4.92 19.33
C THR A 128 5.28 -5.06 20.48
N ALA A 129 5.78 -5.06 21.72
CA ALA A 129 4.92 -5.02 22.91
C ALA A 129 4.10 -3.72 23.02
N ASN A 130 4.48 -2.67 22.27
CA ASN A 130 3.79 -1.39 22.20
C ASN A 130 2.32 -1.51 21.79
N LEU A 131 1.97 -2.57 21.06
CA LEU A 131 0.59 -2.88 20.66
C LEU A 131 -0.35 -2.84 21.86
N TRP A 132 0.04 -3.41 23.00
CA TRP A 132 -0.87 -3.55 24.15
C TRP A 132 -1.05 -2.28 24.97
N GLY A 133 -0.12 -1.33 24.87
CA GLY A 133 -0.31 0.04 25.39
C GLY A 133 -1.11 0.93 24.43
N ASN A 134 -1.29 0.52 23.18
CA ASN A 134 -1.82 1.35 22.09
C ASN A 134 -2.79 0.57 21.19
N GLU A 135 -3.59 -0.35 21.75
CA GLU A 135 -4.46 -1.25 20.98
C GLU A 135 -5.44 -0.49 20.08
N GLN A 136 -5.94 0.66 20.56
CA GLN A 136 -6.85 1.49 19.80
C GLN A 136 -6.18 2.03 18.52
N ALA A 137 -4.94 2.52 18.63
CA ALA A 137 -4.18 3.00 17.48
C ALA A 137 -3.83 1.85 16.52
N PHE A 138 -3.53 0.65 17.03
CA PHE A 138 -3.30 -0.53 16.21
C PHE A 138 -4.56 -0.91 15.41
N LYS A 139 -5.72 -1.00 16.08
CA LYS A 139 -7.01 -1.29 15.44
C LYS A 139 -7.40 -0.20 14.43
N ALA A 140 -7.15 1.06 14.76
CA ALA A 140 -7.40 2.18 13.85
C ALA A 140 -6.53 2.10 12.58
N ASN A 141 -5.25 1.73 12.69
CA ASN A 141 -4.40 1.51 11.51
C ASN A 141 -4.93 0.36 10.64
N ALA A 142 -5.34 -0.76 11.23
CA ALA A 142 -5.90 -1.89 10.48
C ALA A 142 -7.22 -1.53 9.78
N GLN A 143 -8.07 -0.72 10.42
CA GLN A 143 -9.31 -0.20 9.82
C GLN A 143 -9.03 0.82 8.72
N ALA A 144 -8.05 1.71 8.93
CA ALA A 144 -7.61 2.66 7.92
C ALA A 144 -7.04 1.94 6.68
N LEU A 145 -6.33 0.83 6.88
CA LEU A 145 -5.78 0.01 5.78
C LEU A 145 -6.92 -0.56 4.93
N GLN A 146 -7.93 -1.14 5.59
CA GLN A 146 -9.12 -1.66 4.94
C GLN A 146 -9.86 -0.56 4.16
N ALA A 147 -10.06 0.61 4.77
CA ALA A 147 -10.75 1.73 4.14
C ALA A 147 -9.96 2.28 2.94
N ALA A 148 -8.65 2.48 3.08
CA ALA A 148 -7.79 2.96 1.99
C ALA A 148 -7.77 1.97 0.81
N ALA A 149 -7.74 0.66 1.08
CA ALA A 149 -7.78 -0.36 0.04
C ALA A 149 -9.12 -0.37 -0.70
N LYS A 150 -10.23 -0.20 0.04
CA LYS A 150 -11.58 -0.04 -0.53
C LYS A 150 -11.68 1.20 -1.42
N ASP A 151 -11.12 2.32 -0.97
CA ASP A 151 -11.15 3.58 -1.71
C ASP A 151 -10.28 3.50 -2.97
N LEU A 152 -9.10 2.87 -2.89
CA LEU A 152 -8.28 2.56 -4.05
C LEU A 152 -9.03 1.69 -5.06
N ALA A 153 -9.69 0.62 -4.61
CA ALA A 153 -10.47 -0.25 -5.49
C ALA A 153 -11.61 0.50 -6.21
N LYS A 154 -12.34 1.37 -5.49
CA LYS A 154 -13.37 2.23 -6.10
C LYS A 154 -12.79 3.22 -7.10
N GLU A 155 -11.62 3.77 -6.82
CA GLU A 155 -10.94 4.67 -7.75
C GLU A 155 -10.50 3.95 -9.03
N LEU A 156 -9.99 2.73 -8.88
CA LEU A 156 -9.63 1.83 -9.98
C LEU A 156 -10.84 1.37 -10.80
N GLU A 157 -12.06 1.36 -10.23
CA GLU A 157 -13.29 1.04 -10.96
C GLU A 157 -13.74 2.18 -11.89
N LYS A 158 -13.29 3.42 -11.65
CA LYS A 158 -13.65 4.57 -12.49
C LYS A 158 -13.11 4.42 -13.91
N GLN A 159 -13.96 4.71 -14.88
CA GLN A 159 -13.63 4.76 -16.30
C GLN A 159 -13.88 6.18 -16.82
N PRO A 160 -12.97 7.13 -16.54
CA PRO A 160 -13.14 8.46 -17.05
C PRO A 160 -13.02 8.44 -18.57
N THR A 161 -13.97 9.10 -19.23
CA THR A 161 -13.89 9.44 -20.65
C THR A 161 -12.81 10.51 -20.85
N SER A 162 -12.09 10.46 -21.95
CA SER A 162 -11.04 11.41 -22.33
C SER A 162 -11.45 12.86 -22.03
N GLY A 163 -10.88 13.45 -20.98
CA GLY A 163 -11.30 14.72 -20.39
C GLY A 163 -10.51 15.06 -19.12
N GLU A 164 -10.86 16.15 -18.44
CA GLU A 164 -10.19 16.56 -17.20
C GLU A 164 -10.25 15.45 -16.13
N GLY A 165 -9.08 15.01 -15.65
CA GLY A 165 -8.95 13.95 -14.65
C GLY A 165 -8.76 12.53 -15.19
N ALA A 166 -8.70 12.34 -16.52
CA ALA A 166 -8.31 11.07 -17.14
C ALA A 166 -6.79 11.03 -17.44
N VAL A 167 -6.14 9.93 -17.11
CA VAL A 167 -4.74 9.66 -17.47
C VAL A 167 -4.69 8.40 -18.32
N SER A 168 -3.98 8.45 -19.45
CA SER A 168 -3.80 7.28 -20.33
C SER A 168 -2.59 6.47 -19.89
N LEU A 169 -2.80 5.19 -19.59
CA LEU A 169 -1.73 4.23 -19.32
C LEU A 169 -1.62 3.23 -20.47
N PRO A 170 -0.41 2.72 -20.78
CA PRO A 170 -0.29 1.60 -21.70
C PRO A 170 -1.05 0.41 -21.13
N ARG A 171 -1.91 -0.21 -21.92
CA ARG A 171 -2.62 -1.43 -21.52
C ARG A 171 -1.61 -2.57 -21.44
N ARG A 172 -1.75 -3.45 -20.45
CA ARG A 172 -0.98 -4.68 -20.37
C ARG A 172 -1.21 -5.51 -21.63
N SER A 173 -0.19 -5.68 -22.46
CA SER A 173 -0.29 -6.52 -23.65
C SER A 173 -0.15 -7.99 -23.28
N ILE A 174 -1.07 -8.81 -23.79
CA ILE A 174 -1.04 -10.28 -23.64
C ILE A 174 -0.34 -10.95 -24.84
N ALA A 175 0.02 -10.19 -25.88
CA ALA A 175 0.63 -10.69 -27.10
C ALA A 175 1.73 -9.75 -27.64
N TYR A 176 2.70 -10.29 -28.38
CA TYR A 176 3.61 -9.49 -29.22
C TYR A 176 2.82 -8.90 -30.40
N SER A 177 2.00 -7.88 -30.15
CA SER A 177 1.37 -7.09 -31.20
C SER A 177 2.38 -6.06 -31.72
N ARG A 178 2.39 -5.89 -33.05
CA ARG A 178 3.23 -4.92 -33.77
C ARG A 178 2.52 -3.57 -33.97
N ASP A 179 1.29 -3.46 -33.47
CA ASP A 179 0.44 -2.28 -33.55
C ASP A 179 0.74 -1.30 -32.41
N GLU A 180 0.27 -0.05 -32.54
CA GLU A 180 0.43 0.97 -31.49
C GLU A 180 -0.07 0.45 -30.12
N PRO A 181 0.64 0.78 -29.03
CA PRO A 181 0.27 0.30 -27.71
C PRO A 181 -1.13 0.80 -27.35
N GLU A 182 -2.08 -0.13 -27.24
CA GLU A 182 -3.43 0.18 -26.79
C GLU A 182 -3.34 0.88 -25.42
N THR A 183 -4.01 2.02 -25.27
CA THR A 183 -4.03 2.75 -24.00
C THR A 183 -5.36 2.59 -23.29
N ILE A 184 -5.32 2.54 -21.97
CA ILE A 184 -6.49 2.53 -21.09
C ILE A 184 -6.53 3.80 -20.27
N THR A 185 -7.69 4.46 -20.19
CA THR A 185 -7.87 5.68 -19.41
C THR A 185 -8.18 5.34 -17.96
N VAL A 186 -7.45 5.93 -17.02
CA VAL A 186 -7.62 5.73 -15.58
C VAL A 186 -7.85 7.07 -14.87
N SER A 187 -8.38 7.04 -13.66
CA SER A 187 -8.55 8.27 -12.87
C SER A 187 -7.20 8.81 -12.39
N ALA A 188 -6.98 10.11 -12.54
CA ALA A 188 -5.82 10.81 -11.98
C ALA A 188 -5.69 10.63 -10.46
N GLY A 189 -6.79 10.33 -9.75
CA GLY A 189 -6.78 10.12 -8.30
C GLY A 189 -6.17 8.79 -7.84
N ILE A 190 -5.88 7.84 -8.73
CA ILE A 190 -5.41 6.50 -8.33
C ILE A 190 -4.09 6.55 -7.57
N TRP A 191 -3.15 7.39 -7.99
CA TRP A 191 -1.85 7.53 -7.34
C TRP A 191 -1.98 8.08 -5.91
N GLU A 192 -2.88 9.04 -5.68
CA GLU A 192 -3.17 9.55 -4.34
C GLU A 192 -3.73 8.44 -3.44
N LYS A 193 -4.67 7.63 -3.95
CA LYS A 193 -5.24 6.50 -3.19
C LYS A 193 -4.22 5.40 -2.92
N PHE A 194 -3.36 5.10 -3.88
CA PHE A 194 -2.27 4.14 -3.70
C PHE A 194 -1.28 4.62 -2.63
N ASN A 195 -0.87 5.89 -2.68
CA ASN A 195 0.01 6.48 -1.67
C ASN A 195 -0.64 6.51 -0.29
N THR A 196 -1.94 6.82 -0.22
CA THR A 196 -2.70 6.76 1.04
C THR A 196 -2.65 5.35 1.64
N LEU A 197 -2.89 4.32 0.83
CA LEU A 197 -2.81 2.92 1.27
C LEU A 197 -1.39 2.58 1.78
N SER A 198 -0.36 2.92 1.01
CA SER A 198 1.04 2.70 1.37
C SER A 198 1.43 3.37 2.69
N ASN A 199 1.01 4.63 2.90
CA ASN A 199 1.29 5.38 4.11
C ASN A 199 0.67 4.73 5.36
N VAL A 200 -0.47 4.06 5.24
CA VAL A 200 -1.04 3.31 6.36
C VAL A 200 -0.15 2.12 6.74
N CYS A 201 0.43 1.41 5.77
CA CYS A 201 1.40 0.34 6.03
C CYS A 201 2.60 0.88 6.82
N VAL A 202 3.18 2.00 6.37
CA VAL A 202 4.32 2.65 7.04
C VAL A 202 3.97 3.08 8.47
N SER A 203 2.81 3.72 8.66
CA SER A 203 2.31 4.15 9.97
C SER A 203 2.19 2.97 10.94
N CYS A 204 1.57 1.87 10.49
CA CYS A 204 1.41 0.67 11.31
C CYS A 204 2.76 0.03 11.66
N HIS A 205 3.64 -0.16 10.67
CA HIS A 205 4.96 -0.77 10.89
C HIS A 205 5.83 0.06 11.83
N THR A 206 5.83 1.39 11.70
CA THR A 206 6.59 2.29 12.58
C THR A 206 6.17 2.15 14.04
N GLY A 207 4.87 1.97 14.30
CA GLY A 207 4.34 1.86 15.67
C GLY A 207 4.41 0.46 16.27
N PHE A 208 4.31 -0.59 15.45
CA PHE A 208 3.95 -1.94 15.91
C PHE A 208 4.81 -3.09 15.36
N ARG A 209 5.75 -2.86 14.43
CA ARG A 209 6.71 -3.87 13.94
C ARG A 209 8.09 -3.63 14.56
N ARG A 210 8.78 -4.70 14.96
CA ARG A 210 10.14 -4.63 15.51
C ARG A 210 11.11 -4.24 14.38
N PRO A 211 12.06 -3.32 14.63
CA PRO A 211 13.13 -3.01 13.67
C PRO A 211 13.98 -4.25 13.36
N GLY A 212 14.52 -4.33 12.14
CA GLY A 212 15.44 -5.39 11.71
C GLY A 212 14.78 -6.72 11.33
N TRP A 213 13.50 -6.67 10.91
CA TRP A 213 12.74 -7.82 10.42
C TRP A 213 11.73 -7.40 9.38
#